data_AF-A0A1C6G7B2-F1
#
_entry.id   AF-A0A1C6G7B2-F1
#
_cell.length_a   1.000
_cell.length_b   1.000
_cell.length_c   1.000
_cell.angle_alpha   90.00
_cell.angle_beta   90.00
_cell.angle_gamma   90.00
#
_symmetry.space_group_name_H-M   'P 1'
#
loop_
_entity.id
_entity.type
_entity.pdbx_description
1 polymer ?
#
loop_
_entity_poly.entity_id
_entity_poly.type
_entity_poly.pdbx_seq_one_letter_code
_entity_poly.pdbx_strand_id
1 'polypeptide(L)'
;MKMIRFENVCDSIREAMFRFYMEQTCFDRDVCVEKIEKLVDRTFDAMSEIPNTNLTVGNIPRFAVMADEYTEEILPMYIKNSDMLYTEAVQLASFVTDGYSSDKSVGAYTARGYDIVYDFTSGKVKLLYFVMTDCNDMLTLYRTETDYIEKFSCYKFTEILYSQMTEMLKNSIFVPTLNVFMEVC
;
A
#
# COMPACT_ATOMS: atom_id res chain seq x y z
N MET A 1 12.23 -13.07 0.40
CA MET A 1 11.68 -12.02 -0.48
C MET A 1 12.03 -12.33 -1.92
N LYS A 2 11.04 -12.35 -2.81
CA LYS A 2 11.22 -12.57 -4.24
C LYS A 2 11.21 -11.21 -4.93
N MET A 3 12.17 -10.94 -5.81
CA MET A 3 12.16 -9.71 -6.62
C MET A 3 11.64 -10.04 -8.01
N ILE A 4 10.84 -9.14 -8.57
CA ILE A 4 10.37 -9.22 -9.96
C ILE A 4 10.66 -7.90 -10.66
N ARG A 5 11.10 -7.98 -11.92
CA ARG A 5 11.31 -6.78 -12.71
C ARG A 5 9.98 -6.09 -12.97
N PHE A 6 9.92 -4.78 -12.77
CA PHE A 6 8.69 -4.02 -12.97
C PHE A 6 8.19 -4.15 -14.42
N GLU A 7 9.09 -4.12 -15.40
CA GLU A 7 8.78 -4.28 -16.83
C GLU A 7 7.96 -5.55 -17.14
N ASN A 8 8.16 -6.64 -16.38
CA ASN A 8 7.49 -7.92 -16.62
C ASN A 8 6.05 -7.96 -16.09
N VAL A 9 5.67 -7.02 -15.22
CA VAL A 9 4.38 -7.02 -14.52
C VAL A 9 3.62 -5.70 -14.69
N CYS A 10 4.27 -4.68 -15.26
CA CYS A 10 3.74 -3.33 -15.41
C CYS A 10 2.37 -3.33 -16.09
N ASP A 11 2.22 -4.03 -17.22
CA ASP A 11 0.96 -4.11 -17.96
C ASP A 11 -0.16 -4.75 -17.13
N SER A 12 0.16 -5.84 -16.41
CA SER A 12 -0.82 -6.53 -15.56
C SER A 12 -1.27 -5.68 -14.37
N ILE A 13 -0.35 -4.94 -13.75
CA ILE A 13 -0.67 -4.01 -12.66
C ILE A 13 -1.47 -2.81 -13.20
N ARG A 14 -1.09 -2.28 -14.37
CA ARG A 14 -1.79 -1.18 -15.05
C ARG A 14 -3.25 -1.54 -15.32
N GLU A 15 -3.50 -2.69 -15.93
CA GLU A 15 -4.86 -3.16 -16.21
C GLU A 15 -5.66 -3.39 -14.92
N ALA A 16 -5.06 -4.02 -13.91
CA ALA A 16 -5.71 -4.24 -12.63
C ALA A 16 -6.03 -2.92 -11.91
N MET A 17 -5.16 -1.92 -12.03
CA MET A 17 -5.36 -0.59 -11.44
C MET A 17 -6.49 0.17 -12.14
N PHE A 18 -6.58 0.09 -13.46
CA PHE A 18 -7.70 0.65 -14.21
C PHE A 18 -9.04 0.07 -13.73
N ARG A 19 -9.14 -1.26 -13.62
CA ARG A 19 -10.33 -1.95 -13.09
C ARG A 19 -10.65 -1.50 -11.67
N PHE A 20 -9.64 -1.39 -10.81
CA PHE A 20 -9.79 -0.89 -9.45
C PHE A 20 -10.37 0.53 -9.42
N TYR A 21 -9.90 1.45 -10.26
CA TYR A 21 -10.45 2.82 -10.32
C TYR A 21 -11.92 2.81 -10.75
N MET A 22 -12.28 1.95 -11.71
CA MET A 22 -13.67 1.80 -12.15
C MET A 22 -14.57 1.26 -11.04
N GLU A 23 -14.08 0.32 -10.24
CA GLU A 23 -14.79 -0.20 -9.07
C GLU A 23 -14.95 0.88 -7.98
N GLN A 24 -13.90 1.64 -7.67
CA GLN A 24 -13.98 2.70 -6.65
C GLN A 24 -14.85 3.89 -7.06
N THR A 25 -15.01 4.13 -8.37
CA THR A 25 -15.82 5.23 -8.90
C THR A 25 -17.22 4.82 -9.33
N CYS A 26 -17.60 3.54 -9.19
CA CYS A 26 -18.89 3.05 -9.70
C CYS A 26 -20.14 3.74 -9.10
N PHE A 27 -19.99 4.42 -7.97
CA PHE A 27 -21.05 5.20 -7.32
C PHE A 27 -21.09 6.68 -7.73
N ASP A 28 -20.09 7.15 -8.48
CA ASP A 28 -20.04 8.51 -8.99
C ASP A 28 -20.80 8.60 -10.33
N ARG A 29 -21.64 9.62 -10.48
CA ARG A 29 -22.57 9.73 -11.62
C ARG A 29 -21.89 10.27 -12.88
N ASP A 30 -20.74 10.93 -12.74
CA ASP A 30 -20.06 11.67 -13.82
C ASP A 30 -18.70 11.05 -14.21
N VAL A 31 -18.53 9.74 -14.01
CA VAL A 31 -17.27 9.05 -14.33
C VAL A 31 -17.01 9.04 -15.84
N CYS A 32 -15.91 9.67 -16.25
CA CYS A 32 -15.41 9.61 -17.61
C CYS A 32 -14.33 8.52 -17.72
N VAL A 33 -14.73 7.34 -18.23
CA VAL A 33 -13.86 6.16 -18.40
C VAL A 33 -12.57 6.51 -19.15
N GLU A 34 -12.69 7.20 -20.27
CA GLU A 34 -11.54 7.61 -21.10
C GLU A 34 -10.55 8.50 -20.35
N LYS A 35 -11.03 9.34 -19.42
CA LYS A 35 -10.13 10.15 -18.57
C LYS A 35 -9.39 9.30 -17.55
N ILE A 36 -10.05 8.30 -16.97
CA ILE A 36 -9.44 7.37 -16.02
C ILE A 36 -8.39 6.51 -16.72
N GLU A 37 -8.71 5.95 -17.88
CA GLU A 37 -7.79 5.15 -18.69
C GLU A 37 -6.53 5.96 -19.03
N LYS A 38 -6.68 7.15 -19.60
CA LYS A 38 -5.56 8.05 -19.91
C LYS A 38 -4.75 8.45 -18.67
N LEU A 39 -5.39 8.57 -17.51
CA LEU A 39 -4.70 8.89 -16.26
C LEU A 39 -3.80 7.72 -15.85
N VAL A 40 -4.36 6.51 -15.80
CA VAL A 40 -3.61 5.30 -15.44
C VAL A 40 -2.48 5.03 -16.43
N ASP A 41 -2.74 5.11 -17.74
CA ASP A 41 -1.74 4.89 -18.78
C ASP A 41 -0.53 5.82 -18.60
N ARG A 42 -0.77 7.13 -18.52
CA ARG A 42 0.30 8.13 -18.35
C ARG A 42 1.14 7.88 -17.10
N THR A 43 0.50 7.48 -16.01
CA THR A 43 1.20 7.19 -14.75
C THR A 43 2.12 5.99 -14.92
N PHE A 44 1.63 4.90 -15.50
CA PHE A 44 2.44 3.69 -15.67
C PHE A 44 3.50 3.83 -16.77
N ASP A 45 3.24 4.61 -17.82
CA ASP A 45 4.25 4.97 -18.82
C ASP A 45 5.41 5.71 -18.16
N ALA A 46 5.13 6.74 -17.36
CA ALA A 46 6.14 7.49 -16.62
C ALA A 46 6.94 6.61 -15.65
N MET A 47 6.29 5.67 -14.96
CA MET A 47 6.98 4.72 -14.07
C MET A 47 7.86 3.71 -14.83
N SER A 48 7.47 3.35 -16.06
CA SER A 48 8.20 2.39 -16.90
C SER A 48 9.49 2.95 -17.48
N GLU A 49 9.61 4.28 -17.56
CA GLU A 49 10.84 4.95 -17.98
C GLU A 49 11.97 4.86 -16.93
N ILE A 50 11.66 4.44 -15.70
CA ILE A 50 12.66 4.28 -14.63
C ILE A 50 13.46 2.99 -14.89
N PRO A 51 14.78 3.06 -15.17
CA PRO A 51 15.55 1.91 -15.62
C PRO A 51 15.90 0.94 -14.48
N ASN A 52 15.97 -0.36 -14.81
CA ASN A 52 16.47 -1.45 -13.95
C ASN A 52 15.74 -1.59 -12.60
N THR A 53 14.43 -1.39 -12.59
CA THR A 53 13.63 -1.38 -11.36
C THR A 53 13.06 -2.75 -11.03
N ASN A 54 13.02 -3.07 -9.73
CA ASN A 54 12.44 -4.30 -9.21
C ASN A 54 11.35 -3.98 -8.19
N LEU A 55 10.33 -4.81 -8.15
CA LEU A 55 9.34 -4.85 -7.09
C LEU A 55 9.65 -6.02 -6.15
N THR A 56 9.51 -5.75 -4.86
CA THR A 56 9.59 -6.78 -3.83
C THR A 56 8.24 -7.47 -3.69
N VAL A 57 8.20 -8.75 -4.04
CA VAL A 57 7.07 -9.64 -3.78
C VAL A 57 7.25 -10.29 -2.42
N GLY A 58 6.21 -10.18 -1.59
CA GLY A 58 6.20 -10.69 -0.24
C GLY A 58 4.80 -11.07 0.24
N ASN A 59 4.76 -11.42 1.53
CA ASN A 59 3.52 -11.71 2.23
C ASN A 59 2.95 -10.42 2.81
N ILE A 60 1.62 -10.29 2.81
CA ILE A 60 0.89 -9.22 3.48
C ILE A 60 0.15 -9.85 4.67
N PRO A 61 0.65 -9.69 5.90
CA PRO A 61 -0.02 -10.22 7.07
C PRO A 61 -1.19 -9.33 7.49
N ARG A 62 -2.22 -9.94 8.08
CA ARG A 62 -3.32 -9.23 8.74
C ARG A 62 -2.82 -8.42 9.92
N PHE A 63 -1.85 -8.95 10.66
CA PHE A 63 -1.29 -8.32 11.84
C PHE A 63 0.22 -8.22 11.72
N ALA A 64 0.78 -7.05 11.99
CA ALA A 64 2.22 -6.84 12.05
C ALA A 64 2.59 -6.05 13.31
N VAL A 65 3.73 -6.39 13.89
CA VAL A 65 4.35 -5.66 14.99
C VAL A 65 5.79 -5.38 14.59
N MET A 66 6.23 -4.15 14.80
CA MET A 66 7.59 -3.69 14.53
C MET A 66 8.07 -2.95 15.77
N ALA A 67 9.24 -3.34 16.25
CA ALA A 67 9.91 -2.79 17.43
C ALA A 67 11.39 -2.57 17.05
N ASP A 68 11.61 -1.73 16.05
CA ASP A 68 12.91 -1.37 15.49
C ASP A 68 13.86 -2.57 15.30
N GLU A 69 15.10 -2.46 15.78
CA GLU A 69 16.15 -3.48 15.69
C GLU A 69 15.82 -4.75 16.50
N TYR A 70 14.90 -4.68 17.47
CA TYR A 70 14.52 -5.79 18.34
C TYR A 70 13.37 -6.62 17.80
N THR A 71 12.71 -6.19 16.71
CA THR A 71 11.57 -6.88 16.08
C THR A 71 11.82 -8.39 15.92
N GLU A 72 13.00 -8.76 15.44
CA GLU A 72 13.35 -10.16 15.19
C GLU A 72 13.63 -10.96 16.47
N GLU A 73 14.11 -10.32 17.53
CA GLU A 73 14.43 -10.96 18.81
C GLU A 73 13.17 -11.21 19.64
N ILE A 74 12.30 -10.21 19.73
CA ILE A 74 11.20 -10.21 20.70
C ILE A 74 9.95 -10.91 20.18
N LEU A 75 9.73 -10.94 18.86
CA LEU A 75 8.50 -11.49 18.30
C LEU A 75 8.60 -13.02 18.14
N PRO A 76 7.71 -13.79 18.79
CA PRO A 76 7.62 -15.22 18.55
C PRO A 76 7.32 -15.52 17.08
N MET A 77 7.92 -16.59 16.55
CA MET A 77 7.81 -16.98 15.15
C MET A 77 6.35 -17.20 14.67
N TYR A 78 5.43 -17.56 15.58
CA TYR A 78 4.00 -17.68 15.25
C TYR A 78 3.29 -16.33 15.06
N ILE A 79 3.77 -15.25 15.69
CA ILE A 79 3.26 -13.89 15.44
C ILE A 79 3.80 -13.37 14.10
N LYS A 80 5.06 -13.68 13.78
CA LYS A 80 5.68 -13.38 12.47
C LYS A 80 4.95 -14.06 11.31
N ASN A 81 4.43 -15.26 11.56
CA ASN A 81 3.63 -16.04 10.61
C ASN A 81 2.12 -15.93 10.87
N SER A 82 1.66 -14.84 11.51
CA SER A 82 0.24 -14.62 11.79
C SER A 82 -0.59 -14.51 10.51
N ASP A 83 -1.92 -14.66 10.66
CA ASP A 83 -2.93 -14.73 9.60
C ASP A 83 -2.58 -13.92 8.34
N MET A 84 -2.14 -14.60 7.29
CA MET A 84 -1.68 -13.99 6.04
C MET A 84 -2.88 -13.67 5.16
N LEU A 85 -3.02 -12.41 4.76
CA LEU A 85 -4.05 -12.01 3.78
C LEU A 85 -3.65 -12.42 2.37
N TYR A 86 -2.38 -12.17 2.01
CA TYR A 86 -1.81 -12.52 0.71
C TYR A 86 -0.38 -13.05 0.87
N THR A 87 0.00 -14.05 0.07
CA THR A 87 1.31 -14.72 0.14
C THR A 87 2.22 -14.41 -1.05
N GLU A 88 1.66 -13.91 -2.15
CA GLU A 88 2.43 -13.44 -3.30
C GLU A 88 1.86 -12.09 -3.74
N ALA A 89 2.33 -11.02 -3.10
CA ALA A 89 1.78 -9.69 -3.31
C ALA A 89 2.85 -8.61 -3.35
N VAL A 90 2.53 -7.50 -4.00
CA VAL A 90 3.29 -6.24 -3.94
C VAL A 90 2.39 -5.16 -3.37
N GLN A 91 2.85 -4.49 -2.33
CA GLN A 91 2.24 -3.25 -1.84
C GLN A 91 2.56 -2.12 -2.83
N LEU A 92 1.54 -1.52 -3.42
CA LEU A 92 1.67 -0.47 -4.43
C LEU A 92 1.64 0.93 -3.81
N ALA A 93 0.78 1.12 -2.80
CA ALA A 93 0.65 2.38 -2.10
C ALA A 93 0.01 2.18 -0.72
N SER A 94 0.25 3.12 0.18
CA SER A 94 -0.37 3.24 1.50
C SER A 94 -0.69 4.69 1.80
N PHE A 95 -1.87 4.97 2.35
CA PHE A 95 -2.19 6.34 2.76
C PHE A 95 -3.07 6.39 4.00
N VAL A 96 -2.80 7.38 4.85
CA VAL A 96 -3.57 7.67 6.05
C VAL A 96 -4.73 8.57 5.71
N THR A 97 -5.88 8.27 6.31
CA THR A 97 -7.09 9.10 6.21
C THR A 97 -7.35 9.92 7.45
N ASP A 98 -6.96 9.42 8.62
CA ASP A 98 -7.21 10.09 9.89
C ASP A 98 -6.22 9.61 10.97
N GLY A 99 -6.02 10.45 11.98
CA GLY A 99 -5.07 10.23 13.07
C GLY A 99 -5.60 10.74 14.39
N TYR A 100 -5.35 9.99 15.46
CA TYR A 100 -5.85 10.22 16.79
C TYR A 100 -4.69 10.14 17.79
N SER A 101 -4.47 11.22 18.53
CA SER A 101 -3.59 11.27 19.70
C SER A 101 -4.44 11.46 20.95
N SER A 102 -4.10 10.76 22.04
CA SER A 102 -4.77 10.98 23.32
C SER A 102 -3.86 11.74 24.27
N ASP A 103 -4.40 12.82 24.87
CA ASP A 103 -3.72 13.58 25.93
C ASP A 103 -3.38 12.73 27.17
N LYS A 104 -4.01 11.56 27.32
CA LYS A 104 -3.81 10.65 28.46
C LYS A 104 -2.64 9.68 28.29
N SER A 105 -2.13 9.53 27.08
CA SER A 105 -1.05 8.61 26.73
C SER A 105 -0.03 9.35 25.89
N VAL A 106 0.85 10.07 26.57
CA VAL A 106 1.98 10.77 25.95
C VAL A 106 2.79 9.76 25.15
N GLY A 107 2.99 10.02 23.86
CA GLY A 107 3.74 9.14 22.95
C GLY A 107 2.92 8.04 22.26
N ALA A 108 1.59 8.01 22.42
CA ALA A 108 0.74 7.08 21.68
C ALA A 108 -0.05 7.80 20.57
N TYR A 109 0.10 7.30 19.34
CA TYR A 109 -0.60 7.78 18.15
C TYR A 109 -1.33 6.60 17.48
N THR A 110 -2.59 6.81 17.09
CA THR A 110 -3.36 5.82 16.34
C THR A 110 -3.79 6.41 15.01
N ALA A 111 -3.48 5.76 13.90
CA ALA A 111 -3.88 6.19 12.56
C ALA A 111 -4.75 5.13 11.89
N ARG A 112 -5.59 5.58 10.96
CA ARG A 112 -6.32 4.69 10.05
C ARG A 112 -6.11 5.07 8.60
N GLY A 113 -6.11 4.09 7.71
CA GLY A 113 -5.84 4.31 6.31
C GLY A 113 -6.11 3.10 5.45
N TYR A 114 -5.52 3.11 4.26
CA TYR A 114 -5.66 2.03 3.29
C TYR A 114 -4.32 1.64 2.71
N ASP A 115 -4.13 0.34 2.54
CA ASP A 115 -3.07 -0.26 1.74
C ASP A 115 -3.66 -0.78 0.42
N ILE A 116 -2.91 -0.57 -0.65
CA ILE A 116 -3.24 -1.00 -2.00
C ILE A 116 -2.23 -2.04 -2.41
N VAL A 117 -2.72 -3.23 -2.71
CA VAL A 117 -1.89 -4.41 -2.90
C VAL A 117 -2.22 -5.04 -4.24
N TYR A 118 -1.21 -5.32 -5.05
CA TYR A 118 -1.38 -6.22 -6.19
C TYR A 118 -1.13 -7.66 -5.74
N ASP A 119 -2.16 -8.50 -5.79
CA ASP A 119 -2.07 -9.94 -5.50
C ASP A 119 -1.81 -10.72 -6.80
N PHE A 120 -0.65 -11.39 -6.87
CA PHE A 120 -0.26 -12.20 -8.02
C PHE A 120 -1.12 -13.44 -8.21
N THR A 121 -1.73 -13.94 -7.13
CA THR A 121 -2.55 -15.16 -7.19
C THR A 121 -3.86 -14.90 -7.94
N SER A 122 -4.53 -13.79 -7.62
CA SER A 122 -5.77 -13.40 -8.29
C SER A 122 -5.56 -12.49 -9.50
N GLY A 123 -4.37 -11.89 -9.66
CA GLY A 123 -4.08 -10.89 -10.69
C GLY A 123 -4.87 -9.60 -10.50
N LYS A 124 -5.29 -9.29 -9.27
CA LYS A 124 -6.13 -8.13 -8.94
C LYS A 124 -5.43 -7.18 -7.98
N VAL A 125 -5.80 -5.91 -8.09
CA VAL A 125 -5.56 -4.93 -7.03
C VAL A 125 -6.57 -5.18 -5.91
N LYS A 126 -6.06 -5.21 -4.68
CA LYS A 126 -6.77 -5.48 -3.44
C LYS A 126 -6.64 -4.27 -2.54
N LEU A 127 -7.75 -3.95 -1.88
CA LEU A 127 -7.85 -2.83 -0.96
C LEU A 127 -7.94 -3.36 0.46
N LEU A 128 -7.02 -2.90 1.30
CA LEU A 128 -6.98 -3.25 2.70
C LEU A 128 -7.18 -1.99 3.53
N TYR A 129 -8.15 -1.99 4.42
CA TYR A 129 -8.23 -0.98 5.47
C TYR A 129 -7.24 -1.34 6.57
N PHE A 130 -6.49 -0.36 7.06
CA PHE A 130 -5.60 -0.56 8.19
C PHE A 130 -5.90 0.35 9.37
N VAL A 131 -5.61 -0.15 10.56
CA VAL A 131 -5.47 0.61 11.79
C VAL A 131 -4.06 0.38 12.31
N MET A 132 -3.39 1.47 12.62
CA MET A 132 -2.02 1.49 13.11
C MET A 132 -1.98 2.15 14.47
N THR A 133 -1.21 1.61 15.39
CA THR A 133 -0.88 2.28 16.64
C THR A 133 0.63 2.30 16.81
N ASP A 134 1.17 3.49 17.00
CA ASP A 134 2.54 3.75 17.39
C ASP A 134 2.57 4.12 18.87
N CYS A 135 3.37 3.42 19.67
CA CYS A 135 3.51 3.64 21.10
C CYS A 135 4.92 3.26 21.56
N ASN A 136 5.72 4.26 21.97
CA ASN A 136 7.06 4.08 22.54
C ASN A 136 7.94 3.11 21.73
N ASP A 137 8.21 3.45 20.46
CA ASP A 137 9.07 2.68 19.54
C ASP A 137 8.50 1.31 19.14
N MET A 138 7.21 1.08 19.38
CA MET A 138 6.49 -0.09 18.90
C MET A 138 5.34 0.33 17.99
N LEU A 139 5.45 -0.07 16.72
CA LEU A 139 4.40 0.09 15.73
C LEU A 139 3.62 -1.22 15.60
N THR A 140 2.32 -1.13 15.78
CA THR A 140 1.39 -2.23 15.55
C THR A 140 0.46 -1.88 14.41
N LEU A 141 0.20 -2.85 13.54
CA LEU A 141 -0.61 -2.67 12.35
C LEU A 141 -1.60 -3.82 12.23
N TYR A 142 -2.88 -3.47 12.10
CA TYR A 142 -3.95 -4.39 11.79
C TYR A 142 -4.54 -4.04 10.43
N ARG A 143 -4.77 -5.04 9.58
CA ARG A 143 -5.35 -4.93 8.25
C ARG A 143 -6.62 -5.75 8.12
N THR A 144 -7.51 -5.33 7.24
CA THR A 144 -8.63 -6.15 6.78
C THR A 144 -9.01 -5.77 5.36
N GLU A 145 -9.52 -6.72 4.57
CA GLU A 145 -10.08 -6.41 3.26
C GLU A 145 -11.27 -5.45 3.39
N THR A 146 -11.41 -4.55 2.42
CA THR A 146 -12.54 -3.66 2.25
C THR A 146 -12.71 -3.37 0.76
N ASP A 147 -13.92 -2.98 0.35
CA ASP A 147 -14.23 -2.76 -1.07
C ASP A 147 -14.30 -1.28 -1.45
N TYR A 148 -14.17 -0.37 -0.48
CA TYR A 148 -14.43 1.05 -0.70
C TYR A 148 -13.46 1.97 0.06
N ILE A 149 -12.97 3.00 -0.63
CA ILE A 149 -12.25 4.12 -0.05
C ILE A 149 -13.21 5.30 0.14
N GLU A 150 -13.32 5.76 1.39
CA GLU A 150 -14.10 6.95 1.72
C GLU A 150 -13.60 8.19 0.94
N LYS A 151 -14.50 8.84 0.19
CA LYS A 151 -14.22 10.06 -0.59
C LYS A 151 -13.09 9.87 -1.61
N PHE A 152 -13.07 8.70 -2.27
CA PHE A 152 -12.08 8.38 -3.29
C PHE A 152 -12.00 9.45 -4.39
N SER A 153 -10.79 9.76 -4.81
CA SER A 153 -10.51 10.65 -5.94
C SER A 153 -9.39 10.04 -6.77
N CYS A 154 -9.69 9.68 -8.03
CA CYS A 154 -8.71 9.09 -8.94
C CYS A 154 -7.45 9.94 -9.04
N TYR A 155 -7.58 11.27 -9.13
CA TYR A 155 -6.43 12.17 -9.27
C TYR A 155 -5.52 12.15 -8.05
N LYS A 156 -6.08 12.41 -6.85
CA LYS A 156 -5.30 12.39 -5.59
C LYS A 156 -4.66 11.03 -5.35
N PHE A 157 -5.42 9.97 -5.61
CA PHE A 157 -4.91 8.61 -5.44
C PHE A 157 -3.79 8.30 -6.43
N THR A 158 -3.89 8.75 -7.68
CA THR A 158 -2.83 8.58 -8.68
C THR A 158 -1.56 9.32 -8.30
N GLU A 159 -1.66 10.52 -7.73
CA GLU A 159 -0.49 11.26 -7.23
C GLU A 159 0.23 10.50 -6.12
N ILE A 160 -0.52 9.95 -5.15
CA ILE A 160 0.02 9.12 -4.08
C ILE A 160 0.69 7.87 -4.65
N LEU A 161 -0.02 7.15 -5.52
CA LEU A 161 0.49 5.94 -6.17
C LEU A 161 1.78 6.21 -6.92
N TYR A 162 1.80 7.24 -7.78
CA TYR A 162 2.96 7.62 -8.56
C TYR A 162 4.16 7.94 -7.68
N SER A 163 3.95 8.75 -6.62
CA SER A 163 5.01 9.15 -5.71
C SER A 163 5.66 7.94 -5.04
N GLN A 164 4.84 7.10 -4.40
CA GLN A 164 5.33 5.95 -3.62
C GLN A 164 5.91 4.86 -4.51
N MET A 165 5.26 4.53 -5.63
CA MET A 165 5.80 3.56 -6.58
C MET A 165 7.12 4.05 -7.18
N THR A 166 7.24 5.33 -7.53
CA THR A 166 8.50 5.89 -8.05
C THR A 166 9.62 5.77 -7.03
N GLU A 167 9.35 6.05 -5.75
CA GLU A 167 10.33 5.88 -4.67
C GLU A 167 10.73 4.40 -4.51
N MET A 168 9.75 3.49 -4.47
CA MET A 168 9.98 2.04 -4.38
C MET A 168 10.83 1.54 -5.56
N LEU A 169 10.50 1.96 -6.77
CA LEU A 169 11.19 1.56 -7.99
C LEU A 169 12.63 2.09 -8.02
N LYS A 170 12.85 3.36 -7.64
CA LYS A 170 14.20 3.98 -7.61
C LYS A 170 15.10 3.36 -6.55
N ASN A 171 14.56 3.11 -5.36
CA ASN A 171 15.36 2.69 -4.23
C ASN A 171 15.43 1.16 -4.11
N SER A 172 14.61 0.41 -4.86
CA SER A 172 14.39 -1.04 -4.66
C SER A 172 14.04 -1.39 -3.20
N ILE A 173 13.50 -0.41 -2.48
CA ILE A 173 13.11 -0.55 -1.07
C ILE A 173 11.67 -1.07 -1.07
N PHE A 174 11.47 -2.20 -0.40
CA PHE A 174 10.15 -2.53 0.10
C PHE A 174 9.81 -1.47 1.16
N VAL A 175 8.79 -0.65 0.92
CA VAL A 175 8.31 0.31 1.91
C VAL A 175 7.10 -0.33 2.60
N PRO A 176 7.29 -1.11 3.68
CA PRO A 176 6.16 -1.61 4.46
C PRO A 176 5.52 -0.45 5.20
N THR A 177 4.60 0.30 4.59
CA THR A 177 3.80 1.33 5.29
C THR A 177 4.63 2.40 6.05
N LEU A 178 5.98 2.38 6.01
CA LEU A 178 6.87 3.00 7.01
C LEU A 178 7.44 4.36 6.57
N ASN A 179 7.71 4.57 5.27
CA ASN A 179 8.28 5.87 4.82
C ASN A 179 7.23 6.98 4.72
N VAL A 180 5.93 6.66 4.67
CA VAL A 180 4.87 7.69 4.67
C VAL A 180 4.86 8.51 5.98
N PHE A 181 5.49 8.00 7.04
CA PHE A 181 5.39 8.58 8.38
C PHE A 181 6.63 9.32 8.88
N MET A 182 7.79 9.20 8.21
CA MET A 182 8.97 10.02 8.57
C MET A 182 8.84 11.49 8.15
N GLU A 183 7.81 11.87 7.38
CA GLU A 183 7.54 13.27 7.00
C GLU A 183 6.41 13.93 7.82
N VAL A 184 5.72 13.19 8.69
CA VAL A 184 4.57 13.70 9.47
C VAL A 184 4.91 13.88 10.97
N CYS A 185 6.12 13.55 11.39
CA CYS A 185 6.66 13.82 12.73
C CYS A 185 7.66 14.98 12.71
#